data_AF-A0AAV7GTZ6-F1
#
_entry.id   AF-A0AAV7GTZ6-F1
#
_cell.length_a   1.000
_cell.length_b   1.000
_cell.length_c   1.000
_cell.angle_alpha   90.00
_cell.angle_beta   90.00
_cell.angle_gamma   90.00
#
_symmetry.space_group_name_H-M   'P 1'
#
loop_
_entity.id
_entity.type
_entity.pdbx_description
1 polymer ?
#
loop_
_entity_poly.entity_id
_entity_poly.type
_entity_poly.pdbx_seq_one_letter_code
_entity_poly.pdbx_strand_id
1 'polypeptide(L)'
;MKLAALLTSAGINIGVCALLLSLYSILRKQPGNASVYFGRRLAEERSRRLNSFILERLVPSPRWMVTAWRYKEEEILDVAGLDAVVFIRIIVFSMRIFSIAAVVCIFGVLPLNYFGQDMEHGNISSESLEVFTIGNVQSHSKW
;
A
#
# COMPACT_ATOMS: atom_id res chain seq x y z
N MET A 1 -21.78 9.92 2.31
CA MET A 1 -20.57 10.09 3.18
C MET A 1 -19.77 11.28 2.70
N LYS A 2 -19.24 12.13 3.59
CA LYS A 2 -18.44 13.30 3.19
C LYS A 2 -17.02 12.91 2.80
N LEU A 3 -16.48 13.55 1.77
CA LEU A 3 -15.08 13.35 1.34
C LEU A 3 -14.08 13.57 2.50
N ALA A 4 -14.30 14.61 3.31
CA ALA A 4 -13.46 14.91 4.46
C ALA A 4 -13.39 13.78 5.50
N ALA A 5 -14.50 13.06 5.73
CA ALA A 5 -14.53 11.94 6.68
C ALA A 5 -13.70 10.75 6.16
N LEU A 6 -13.80 10.46 4.84
CA LEU A 6 -12.98 9.45 4.19
C LEU A 6 -11.49 9.80 4.28
N LEU A 7 -11.12 11.05 3.96
CA LEU A 7 -9.73 11.52 4.00
C LEU A 7 -9.15 11.48 5.42
N THR A 8 -9.95 11.85 6.43
CA THR A 8 -9.52 11.79 7.84
C THR A 8 -9.25 10.35 8.26
N SER A 9 -10.18 9.42 7.94
CA SER A 9 -10.01 8.00 8.25
C SER A 9 -8.81 7.39 7.53
N ALA A 10 -8.65 7.69 6.23
CA ALA A 10 -7.51 7.23 5.44
C ALA A 10 -6.19 7.78 6.00
N GLY A 11 -6.15 9.07 6.36
CA GLY A 11 -4.97 9.72 6.95
C GLY A 11 -4.54 9.08 8.26
N ILE A 12 -5.49 8.77 9.15
CA ILE A 12 -5.21 8.06 10.41
C ILE A 12 -4.63 6.67 10.13
N ASN A 13 -5.25 5.88 9.26
CA ASN A 13 -4.77 4.54 8.92
C ASN A 13 -3.37 4.55 8.29
N ILE A 14 -3.12 5.49 7.37
CA ILE A 14 -1.80 5.67 6.74
C ILE A 14 -0.76 6.08 7.81
N GLY A 15 -1.12 6.99 8.71
CA GLY A 15 -0.24 7.44 9.80
C GLY A 15 0.16 6.29 10.74
N VAL A 16 -0.81 5.47 11.15
CA VAL A 16 -0.56 4.27 11.97
C VAL A 16 0.31 3.27 11.20
N CYS A 17 0.03 3.03 9.92
CA CYS A 17 0.84 2.15 9.09
C CYS A 17 2.29 2.65 8.99
N ALA A 18 2.51 3.94 8.74
CA ALA A 18 3.83 4.55 8.68
C ALA A 18 4.59 4.42 10.02
N LEU A 19 3.88 4.62 11.14
CA LEU A 19 4.45 4.43 12.48
C LEU A 19 4.89 2.98 12.71
N LEU A 20 4.05 2.00 12.35
CA LEU A 20 4.37 0.58 12.47
C LEU A 20 5.52 0.16 11.54
N LEU A 21 5.56 0.67 10.30
CA LEU A 21 6.66 0.42 9.36
C LEU A 21 7.99 1.03 9.84
N SER A 22 7.92 2.21 10.45
CA SER A 22 9.07 2.85 11.08
C SER A 22 9.58 2.01 12.26
N LEU A 23 8.67 1.59 13.15
CA LEU A 23 8.99 0.74 14.29
C LEU A 23 9.59 -0.59 13.84
N TYR A 24 8.98 -1.26 12.85
CA TYR A 24 9.53 -2.48 12.24
C TYR A 24 10.94 -2.26 11.68
N SER A 25 11.17 -1.14 11.00
CA SER A 25 12.48 -0.80 10.42
C SER A 25 13.56 -0.62 11.50
N ILE A 26 13.19 -0.17 12.69
CA ILE A 26 14.08 -0.03 13.85
C ILE A 26 14.28 -1.40 14.54
N LEU A 27 13.19 -2.11 14.86
CA LEU A 27 13.23 -3.38 15.59
C LEU A 27 13.97 -4.49 14.82
N ARG A 28 13.78 -4.60 13.49
CA ARG A 28 14.53 -5.58 12.67
C ARG A 28 16.03 -5.33 12.67
N LYS A 29 16.43 -4.12 13.05
CA LYS A 29 17.81 -3.71 13.21
C LYS A 29 18.25 -3.75 14.68
N GLN A 30 17.61 -4.44 15.60
CA GLN A 30 18.20 -4.65 16.93
C GLN A 30 18.78 -6.06 17.01
N PRO A 31 20.01 -6.24 17.53
CA PRO A 31 20.63 -7.57 17.57
C PRO A 31 19.84 -8.53 18.47
N GLY A 32 19.24 -8.03 19.56
CA GLY A 32 18.38 -8.82 20.46
C GLY A 32 17.09 -9.35 19.80
N ASN A 33 16.57 -8.67 18.78
CA ASN A 33 15.35 -9.07 18.08
C ASN A 33 15.63 -9.83 16.78
N ALA A 34 16.90 -10.07 16.43
CA ALA A 34 17.27 -10.69 15.16
C ALA A 34 16.74 -12.12 15.02
N SER A 35 16.61 -12.86 16.13
CA SER A 35 16.06 -14.22 16.16
C SER A 35 14.57 -14.32 15.82
N VAL A 36 13.81 -13.24 16.04
CA VAL A 36 12.37 -13.20 15.75
C VAL A 36 12.12 -12.86 14.28
N TYR A 37 12.89 -11.92 13.73
CA TYR A 37 12.68 -11.42 12.36
C TYR A 37 13.45 -12.20 11.28
N PHE A 38 14.46 -12.97 11.66
CA PHE A 38 15.26 -13.77 10.73
C PHE A 38 15.29 -15.22 11.20
N GLY A 39 15.26 -16.17 10.26
CA GLY A 39 15.39 -17.59 10.58
C GLY A 39 16.67 -17.88 11.36
N ARG A 40 16.64 -18.90 12.23
CA ARG A 40 17.69 -19.17 13.23
C ARG A 40 19.13 -19.10 12.69
N ARG A 41 19.40 -19.67 11.51
CA ARG A 41 20.72 -19.65 10.87
C ARG A 41 21.18 -18.23 10.48
N LEU A 42 20.29 -17.45 9.85
CA LEU A 42 20.55 -16.06 9.47
C LEU A 42 20.64 -15.15 10.70
N ALA A 43 19.86 -15.43 11.74
CA ALA A 43 19.89 -14.68 12.99
C ALA A 43 21.23 -14.84 13.74
N GLU A 44 21.78 -16.06 13.80
CA GLU A 44 23.06 -16.34 14.46
C GLU A 44 24.25 -15.72 13.74
N GLU A 45 24.28 -15.78 12.40
CA GLU A 45 25.30 -15.11 11.58
C GLU A 45 25.20 -13.59 11.73
N ARG A 46 23.98 -13.05 11.67
CA ARG A 46 23.71 -11.62 11.78
C ARG A 46 24.04 -11.11 13.18
N SER A 47 23.66 -11.84 14.23
CA SER A 47 23.98 -11.51 15.62
C SER A 47 25.50 -11.46 15.84
N ARG A 48 26.25 -12.48 15.38
CA ARG A 48 27.72 -12.49 15.45
C ARG A 48 28.35 -11.30 14.72
N ARG A 49 27.81 -10.89 13.58
CA ARG A 49 28.32 -9.76 12.79
C ARG A 49 27.96 -8.38 13.36
N LEU A 50 26.94 -8.31 14.22
CA LEU A 50 26.35 -7.06 14.73
C LEU A 50 26.53 -6.92 16.25
N ASN A 51 27.63 -7.43 16.79
CA ASN A 51 27.95 -7.46 18.22
C ASN A 51 28.01 -6.09 18.92
N SER A 52 27.80 -4.97 18.20
CA SER A 52 27.79 -3.62 18.75
C SER A 52 26.46 -2.90 18.48
N PHE A 53 25.90 -2.30 19.53
CA PHE A 53 24.75 -1.41 19.43
C PHE A 53 25.20 -0.05 18.87
N ILE A 54 24.78 0.29 17.66
CA ILE A 54 25.10 1.56 16.99
C ILE A 54 23.83 2.43 16.98
N LEU A 55 23.92 3.69 17.43
CA LEU A 55 22.80 4.63 17.48
C LEU A 55 22.21 4.99 16.10
N GLU A 56 23.03 4.99 15.03
CA GLU A 56 22.56 5.16 13.64
C GLU A 56 21.49 4.13 13.23
N ARG A 57 21.37 3.05 13.99
CA ARG A 57 20.44 1.94 13.75
C ARG A 57 18.99 2.28 14.13
N LEU A 58 18.78 3.36 14.91
CA LEU A 58 17.46 3.90 15.26
C LEU A 58 16.81 4.70 14.12
N VAL A 59 17.55 5.02 13.05
CA VAL A 59 16.98 5.72 11.89
C VAL A 59 16.14 4.72 11.07
N PRO A 60 14.84 4.96 10.86
CA PRO A 60 14.03 4.09 10.00
C PRO A 60 14.58 4.14 8.57
N SER A 61 14.85 2.98 7.97
CA SER A 61 15.39 2.92 6.60
C SER A 61 14.48 2.10 5.69
N PRO A 62 13.99 2.66 4.57
CA PRO A 62 13.14 1.93 3.61
C PRO A 62 13.92 0.93 2.76
N ARG A 63 15.25 0.81 2.95
CA ARG A 63 16.15 -0.04 2.15
C ARG A 63 15.67 -1.49 2.07
N TRP A 64 15.04 -2.02 3.11
CA TRP A 64 14.53 -3.40 3.12
C TRP A 64 13.41 -3.62 2.10
N MET A 65 12.55 -2.61 1.90
CA MET A 65 11.46 -2.65 0.94
C MET A 65 12.00 -2.61 -0.49
N VAL A 66 12.99 -1.76 -0.75
CA VAL A 66 13.70 -1.71 -2.04
C VAL A 66 14.40 -3.04 -2.33
N THR A 67 15.05 -3.64 -1.32
CA THR A 67 15.69 -4.96 -1.48
C THR A 67 14.66 -6.05 -1.80
N ALA A 68 13.51 -6.06 -1.12
CA ALA A 68 12.43 -7.01 -1.40
C ALA A 68 11.86 -6.83 -2.82
N TRP A 69 11.75 -5.59 -3.30
CA TRP A 69 11.25 -5.29 -4.64
C TRP A 69 12.21 -5.69 -5.77
N ARG A 70 13.52 -5.70 -5.52
CA ARG A 70 14.53 -6.06 -6.54
C ARG A 70 14.67 -7.58 -6.76
N TYR A 71 14.04 -8.38 -5.90
CA TYR A 71 14.13 -9.84 -5.94
C TYR A 71 13.39 -10.37 -7.17
N LYS A 72 14.03 -11.29 -7.91
CA LYS A 72 13.46 -11.83 -9.15
C LYS A 72 12.66 -13.10 -8.91
N GLU A 73 11.75 -13.44 -9.83
CA GLU A 73 10.92 -14.65 -9.69
C GLU A 73 11.77 -15.93 -9.59
N GLU A 74 12.88 -16.03 -10.33
CA GLU A 74 13.80 -17.17 -10.25
C GLU A 74 14.45 -17.32 -8.87
N GLU A 75 14.76 -16.20 -8.20
CA GLU A 75 15.34 -16.20 -6.85
C GLU A 75 14.27 -16.59 -5.81
N ILE A 76 13.03 -16.13 -5.99
CA ILE A 76 11.89 -16.53 -5.14
C ILE A 76 11.63 -18.02 -5.29
N LEU A 77 11.70 -18.56 -6.52
CA LEU A 77 11.47 -19.97 -6.79
C LEU A 77 12.50 -20.85 -6.08
N ASP A 78 13.77 -20.47 -6.12
CA ASP A 78 14.87 -21.21 -5.49
C ASP A 78 14.76 -21.21 -3.95
N VAL A 79 14.39 -20.07 -3.36
CA VAL A 79 14.39 -19.90 -1.89
C VAL A 79 13.06 -20.30 -1.23
N ALA A 80 11.92 -19.96 -1.86
CA ALA A 80 10.59 -20.08 -1.28
C ALA A 80 9.68 -21.09 -2.00
N GLY A 81 10.11 -21.60 -3.17
CA GLY A 81 9.38 -22.60 -3.93
C GLY A 81 8.25 -22.05 -4.80
N LEU A 82 7.55 -22.96 -5.47
CA LEU A 82 6.56 -22.62 -6.50
C LEU A 82 5.32 -21.90 -5.94
N ASP A 83 4.82 -22.30 -4.77
CA ASP A 83 3.61 -21.73 -4.16
C ASP A 83 3.76 -20.22 -3.90
N ALA A 84 4.92 -19.81 -3.37
CA ALA A 84 5.24 -18.41 -3.14
C ALA A 84 5.24 -17.59 -4.44
N VAL A 85 5.80 -18.14 -5.52
CA VAL A 85 5.82 -17.50 -6.85
C VAL A 85 4.41 -17.33 -7.38
N VAL A 86 3.58 -18.37 -7.30
CA VAL A 86 2.17 -18.32 -7.75
C VAL A 86 1.39 -17.27 -6.94
N PHE A 87 1.57 -17.23 -5.62
CA PHE A 87 0.93 -16.23 -4.76
C PHE A 87 1.30 -14.80 -5.15
N ILE A 88 2.59 -14.50 -5.35
CA ILE A 88 3.05 -13.18 -5.81
C ILE A 88 2.48 -12.85 -7.19
N ARG A 89 2.42 -13.82 -8.11
CA ARG A 89 1.82 -13.62 -9.43
C ARG A 89 0.34 -13.25 -9.36
N ILE A 90 -0.43 -13.85 -8.45
CA ILE A 90 -1.85 -13.50 -8.24
C ILE A 90 -1.98 -12.04 -7.80
N ILE A 91 -1.12 -11.58 -6.87
CA ILE A 91 -1.13 -10.18 -6.42
C ILE A 91 -0.75 -9.24 -7.57
N VAL A 92 0.33 -9.52 -8.30
CA VAL A 92 0.75 -8.71 -9.45
C VAL A 92 -0.31 -8.66 -10.54
N PHE A 93 -0.92 -9.81 -10.85
CA PHE A 93 -2.01 -9.92 -11.81
C PHE A 93 -3.21 -9.07 -11.40
N SER A 94 -3.63 -9.17 -10.13
CA SER A 94 -4.71 -8.35 -9.58
C SER A 94 -4.41 -6.87 -9.71
N MET A 95 -3.20 -6.42 -9.31
CA MET A 95 -2.79 -5.02 -9.45
C MET A 95 -2.82 -4.54 -10.90
N ARG A 96 -2.43 -5.37 -11.87
CA ARG A 96 -2.51 -5.01 -13.30
C ARG A 96 -3.94 -4.79 -13.77
N ILE A 97 -4.86 -5.69 -13.44
CA ILE A 97 -6.28 -5.56 -13.80
C ILE A 97 -6.88 -4.31 -13.15
N PHE A 98 -6.66 -4.15 -11.84
CA PHE A 98 -7.18 -2.99 -11.12
C PHE A 98 -6.57 -1.66 -11.60
N SER A 99 -5.32 -1.65 -12.06
CA SER A 99 -4.71 -0.44 -12.63
C SER A 99 -5.42 0.01 -13.91
N ILE A 100 -5.73 -0.93 -14.81
CA ILE A 100 -6.48 -0.63 -16.05
C ILE A 100 -7.88 -0.14 -15.69
N ALA A 101 -8.58 -0.85 -14.79
CA ALA A 101 -9.90 -0.46 -14.34
C ALA A 101 -9.88 0.92 -13.66
N ALA A 102 -8.88 1.21 -12.82
CA ALA A 102 -8.73 2.50 -12.16
C ALA A 102 -8.58 3.65 -13.17
N VAL A 103 -7.78 3.47 -14.22
CA VAL A 103 -7.63 4.46 -15.30
C VAL A 103 -8.98 4.70 -15.98
N VAL A 104 -9.69 3.65 -16.37
CA VAL A 104 -11.02 3.77 -17.00
C VAL A 104 -12.03 4.46 -16.07
N CYS A 105 -12.03 4.11 -14.79
CA CYS A 105 -12.92 4.73 -13.81
C CYS A 105 -12.57 6.21 -13.58
N ILE A 106 -11.29 6.57 -13.46
CA ILE A 106 -10.86 7.94 -13.19
C ILE A 106 -11.12 8.87 -14.39
N PHE A 107 -10.89 8.40 -15.62
CA PHE A 107 -11.01 9.25 -16.82
C PHE A 107 -12.36 9.13 -17.54
N GLY A 108 -13.08 8.02 -17.36
CA GLY A 108 -14.40 7.80 -17.96
C GLY A 108 -15.53 7.98 -16.95
N VAL A 109 -15.62 7.05 -16.00
CA VAL A 109 -16.78 6.96 -15.09
C VAL A 109 -16.89 8.17 -14.14
N LEU A 110 -15.76 8.62 -13.59
CA LEU A 110 -15.74 9.67 -12.58
C LEU A 110 -16.18 11.04 -13.16
N PRO A 111 -15.68 11.51 -14.33
CA PRO A 111 -16.17 12.74 -14.95
C PRO A 111 -17.62 12.61 -15.42
N LEU A 112 -17.99 11.46 -16.00
CA LEU A 112 -19.37 11.22 -16.45
C LEU A 112 -20.37 11.33 -15.29
N ASN A 113 -20.06 10.73 -14.15
CA ASN A 113 -20.92 10.84 -12.97
C ASN A 113 -20.92 12.26 -12.41
N TYR A 114 -19.79 12.96 -12.38
CA TYR A 114 -19.69 14.31 -11.83
C TYR A 114 -20.51 15.34 -12.64
N PHE A 115 -20.47 15.27 -13.98
CA PHE A 115 -21.21 16.19 -14.86
C PHE A 115 -22.63 15.71 -15.21
N GLY A 116 -23.18 14.72 -14.49
CA GLY A 116 -24.47 14.09 -14.79
C GLY A 116 -25.70 14.98 -14.58
N GLN A 117 -25.61 15.99 -13.70
CA GLN A 117 -26.67 16.98 -13.43
C GLN A 117 -26.08 18.37 -13.22
N ASP A 118 -26.80 19.41 -13.62
CA ASP A 118 -26.48 20.82 -13.31
C ASP A 118 -26.70 21.08 -11.81
N MET A 119 -25.70 20.75 -10.99
CA MET A 119 -25.66 21.12 -9.58
C MET A 119 -24.81 22.37 -9.37
N GLU A 120 -25.20 23.24 -8.44
CA GLU A 120 -24.29 24.27 -7.92
C GLU A 120 -23.20 23.57 -7.11
N HIS A 121 -22.05 23.38 -7.76
CA HIS A 121 -20.88 22.77 -7.16
C HIS A 121 -20.36 23.69 -6.05
N GLY A 122 -20.48 23.25 -4.79
CA GLY A 122 -19.93 23.94 -3.64
C GLY A 122 -18.43 23.71 -3.50
N ASN A 123 -17.89 24.06 -2.34
CA ASN A 123 -16.47 23.83 -2.04
C ASN A 123 -16.19 22.31 -1.94
N ILE A 124 -15.29 21.80 -2.79
CA ILE A 124 -14.96 20.38 -3.01
C ILE A 124 -14.72 19.58 -1.71
N SER A 125 -14.22 20.24 -0.66
CA SER A 125 -13.91 19.62 0.64
C SER A 125 -15.15 19.20 1.44
N SER A 126 -16.31 19.81 1.20
CA SER A 126 -17.56 19.52 1.90
C SER A 126 -18.52 18.64 1.10
N GLU A 127 -18.15 18.31 -0.14
CA GLU A 127 -18.99 17.57 -1.06
C GLU A 127 -19.25 16.12 -0.60
N SER A 128 -20.47 15.65 -0.88
CA SER A 128 -20.87 14.26 -0.65
C SER A 128 -20.25 13.40 -1.74
N LEU A 129 -19.79 12.20 -1.38
CA LEU A 129 -19.30 11.21 -2.35
C LEU A 129 -20.36 10.78 -3.37
N GLU A 130 -21.64 11.07 -3.11
CA GLU A 130 -22.78 10.76 -3.98
C GLU A 130 -22.70 11.45 -5.34
N VAL A 131 -22.07 12.63 -5.42
CA VAL A 131 -21.87 13.39 -6.67
C VAL A 131 -21.01 12.59 -7.68
N PHE A 132 -20.15 11.69 -7.19
CA PHE A 132 -19.27 10.87 -8.03
C PHE A 132 -19.88 9.50 -8.40
N THR A 133 -21.13 9.24 -8.02
CA THR A 133 -21.81 7.96 -8.23
C THR A 133 -22.95 8.07 -9.24
N ILE A 134 -23.53 6.93 -9.62
CA ILE A 134 -24.70 6.89 -10.52
C ILE A 134 -25.92 7.65 -9.96
N GLY A 135 -25.95 7.93 -8.65
CA GLY A 135 -26.99 8.77 -8.05
C GLY A 135 -27.01 10.20 -8.60
N ASN A 136 -25.92 10.67 -9.22
CA ASN A 136 -25.83 11.98 -9.86
C ASN A 136 -26.18 11.98 -11.35
N VAL A 137 -26.58 10.84 -11.92
CA VAL A 137 -26.98 10.73 -13.33
C VAL A 137 -28.51 10.83 -13.43
N GLN A 138 -29.01 11.65 -14.37
CA GLN A 138 -30.46 11.84 -14.55
C GLN A 138 -31.16 10.54 -15.00
N SER A 139 -32.29 10.22 -14.39
CA SER A 139 -33.13 9.09 -14.80
C SER A 139 -33.55 9.23 -16.27
N HIS A 140 -33.35 8.18 -17.08
CA HIS A 140 -33.50 8.16 -18.55
C HIS A 140 -32.39 8.86 -19.36
N SER A 141 -31.24 9.13 -18.74
CA SER A 141 -29.98 9.44 -19.41
C SER A 141 -29.64 8.39 -20.50
N LYS A 142 -28.99 8.83 -21.58
CA LYS A 142 -28.44 7.92 -22.62
C LYS A 142 -27.19 7.17 -22.15
N TRP A 143 -26.67 7.54 -20.98
CA TRP A 143 -25.48 7.01 -20.32
C TRP A 143 -25.85 6.35 -19.00
#